data_AF-A0A199UQ21-F1
#
_entry.id   AF-A0A199UQ21-F1
#
_cell.length_a   1.000
_cell.length_b   1.000
_cell.length_c   1.000
_cell.angle_alpha   90.00
_cell.angle_beta   90.00
_cell.angle_gamma   90.00
#
_symmetry.space_group_name_H-M   'P 1'
#
loop_
_entity.id
_entity.type
_entity.pdbx_description
1 polymer ?
#
loop_
_entity_poly.entity_id
_entity_poly.type
_entity_poly.pdbx_seq_one_letter_code
_entity_poly.pdbx_strand_id
1 'polypeptide(L)'
;MGPKRELKFALESFWDGKSSAEDLQKPLHCTELGPDTKFAYSSHKAVSDTGKLSVIAELKEAGASWIQFDEPTLVLDLDSYQLEAFTKAYTELESSLSGLNVLIETYFADIPAEAYKIITALSSISAFGFDLVRGTKTLDVIKSASFPAGKYLFAGVVDGRNIWANDLAASLGTLEALETIVGKDKLVVSTSCSLMHTAVDLVNETKLDSELKSWLAFAAQKVVEVNALAKALAGQKDEVHTLNIIR
;
A
#
# COMPACT_ATOMS: atom_id res chain seq x y z
N MET A 1 11.01 15.25 14.55
CA MET A 1 10.89 14.39 13.35
C MET A 1 9.55 13.68 13.44
N GLY A 2 8.84 13.44 12.33
CA GLY A 2 7.49 12.84 12.41
C GLY A 2 7.52 11.35 12.74
N PRO A 3 6.48 10.79 13.39
CA PRO A 3 6.43 9.40 13.85
C PRO A 3 6.67 8.36 12.73
N LYS A 4 6.29 8.66 11.49
CA LYS A 4 6.53 7.79 10.33
C LYS A 4 7.99 7.77 9.84
N ARG A 5 8.79 8.82 10.14
CA ARG A 5 10.25 8.77 9.89
C ARG A 5 10.93 7.84 10.90
N GLU A 6 10.42 7.75 12.12
CA GLU A 6 11.02 6.92 13.16
C GLU A 6 10.90 5.43 12.85
N LEU A 7 9.80 4.97 12.23
CA LEU A 7 9.65 3.56 11.87
C LEU A 7 10.62 3.12 10.77
N LYS A 8 10.81 3.92 9.72
CA LYS A 8 11.79 3.62 8.66
C LYS A 8 13.21 3.61 9.21
N PHE A 9 13.59 4.62 10.00
CA PHE A 9 14.91 4.67 10.62
C PHE A 9 15.12 3.58 11.67
N ALA A 10 14.08 3.16 12.38
CA ALA A 10 14.15 2.05 13.33
C ALA A 10 14.29 0.71 12.62
N LEU A 11 13.59 0.48 11.50
CA LEU A 11 13.81 -0.71 10.67
C LEU A 11 15.22 -0.70 10.05
N GLU A 12 15.67 0.44 9.51
CA GLU A 12 17.03 0.58 8.96
C GLU A 12 18.10 0.36 10.05
N SER A 13 17.91 0.91 11.25
CA SER A 13 18.79 0.72 12.41
C SER A 13 18.79 -0.73 12.91
N PHE A 14 17.63 -1.38 12.93
CA PHE A 14 17.51 -2.79 13.30
C PHE A 14 18.22 -3.69 12.29
N TRP A 15 18.01 -3.44 10.99
CA TRP A 15 18.66 -4.17 9.90
C TRP A 15 20.17 -3.94 9.82
N ASP A 16 20.65 -2.78 10.26
CA ASP A 16 22.08 -2.48 10.43
C ASP A 16 22.68 -3.09 11.72
N GLY A 17 21.90 -3.81 12.53
CA GLY A 17 22.32 -4.40 13.81
C GLY A 17 22.57 -3.36 14.92
N LYS A 18 22.07 -2.14 14.75
CA LYS A 18 22.27 -1.01 15.68
C LYS A 18 21.17 -0.89 16.74
N SER A 19 20.08 -1.65 16.62
CA SER A 19 18.97 -1.68 17.59
C SER A 19 18.39 -3.09 17.74
N SER A 20 17.70 -3.35 18.85
CA SER A 20 17.11 -4.65 19.18
C SER A 20 15.66 -4.79 18.70
N ALA A 21 15.12 -6.01 18.69
CA ALA A 21 13.71 -6.25 18.33
C ALA A 21 12.73 -5.58 19.33
N GLU A 22 13.15 -5.40 20.59
CA GLU A 22 12.39 -4.64 21.60
C GLU A 22 12.34 -3.14 21.26
N ASP A 23 13.35 -2.59 20.58
CA ASP A 23 13.38 -1.19 20.17
C ASP A 23 12.46 -0.88 18.99
N LEU A 24 12.09 -1.89 18.19
CA LEU A 24 11.09 -1.76 17.12
C LEU A 24 9.68 -1.51 17.69
N GLN A 25 9.38 -1.95 18.92
CA GLN A 25 8.06 -1.76 19.52
C GLN A 25 7.73 -0.29 19.84
N LYS A 26 8.74 0.59 19.94
CA LYS A 26 8.58 2.01 20.31
C LYS A 26 7.98 2.87 19.19
N PRO A 27 8.47 2.81 17.93
CA PRO A 27 7.89 3.57 16.80
C PRO A 27 6.71 2.87 16.12
N LEU A 28 6.37 1.63 16.50
CA LEU A 28 5.22 0.86 16.02
C LEU A 28 3.88 1.43 16.56
N HIS A 29 3.65 2.73 16.41
CA HIS A 29 2.32 3.31 16.52
C HIS A 29 1.72 3.43 15.12
N CYS A 30 1.06 2.34 14.74
CA CYS A 30 -0.04 2.18 13.78
C CYS A 30 -0.16 3.17 12.60
N THR A 31 0.00 2.65 11.39
CA THR A 31 -0.91 3.00 10.28
C THR A 31 -2.13 2.09 10.41
N GLU A 32 -3.27 2.66 10.77
CA GLU A 32 -4.49 1.93 11.15
C GLU A 32 -5.15 1.22 9.94
N LEU A 33 -5.24 -0.11 10.00
CA LEU A 33 -6.27 -0.92 9.34
C LEU A 33 -7.17 -1.57 10.41
N GLY A 34 -7.50 -0.80 11.46
CA GLY A 34 -8.16 -1.27 12.68
C GLY A 34 -7.18 -1.55 13.84
N PRO A 35 -7.69 -1.67 15.08
CA PRO A 35 -6.90 -1.67 16.31
C PRO A 35 -5.96 -2.87 16.49
N ASP A 36 -6.14 -3.95 15.72
CA ASP A 36 -5.42 -5.23 15.92
C ASP A 36 -4.46 -5.61 14.76
N THR A 37 -4.34 -4.78 13.72
CA THR A 37 -3.55 -5.10 12.52
C THR A 37 -2.14 -4.49 12.60
N LYS A 38 -1.11 -5.32 12.85
CA LYS A 38 0.30 -4.89 12.81
C LYS A 38 0.91 -5.20 11.44
N PHE A 39 1.47 -4.16 10.83
CA PHE A 39 1.98 -4.17 9.46
C PHE A 39 3.49 -3.94 9.44
N ALA A 40 4.23 -4.80 8.75
CA ALA A 40 5.69 -4.69 8.60
C ALA A 40 6.08 -4.40 7.15
N TYR A 41 7.12 -3.56 6.94
CA TYR A 41 7.60 -3.17 5.62
C TYR A 41 8.92 -3.89 5.27
N SER A 42 9.06 -4.37 4.04
CA SER A 42 10.31 -4.89 3.50
C SER A 42 10.42 -4.65 1.99
N SER A 43 11.65 -4.67 1.45
CA SER A 43 11.90 -4.70 0.00
C SER A 43 12.50 -6.04 -0.38
N HIS A 44 12.17 -6.62 -1.53
CA HIS A 44 12.67 -7.97 -1.91
C HIS A 44 14.19 -8.03 -2.06
N LYS A 45 14.84 -6.96 -2.52
CA LYS A 45 16.31 -6.89 -2.55
C LYS A 45 16.91 -7.05 -1.14
N ALA A 46 16.10 -6.74 -0.13
CA ALA A 46 16.42 -6.97 1.25
C ALA A 46 15.96 -8.34 1.78
N VAL A 47 15.73 -9.41 1.00
CA VAL A 47 15.32 -10.73 1.54
C VAL A 47 16.17 -11.91 1.02
N SER A 48 16.91 -11.76 -0.07
CA SER A 48 17.61 -12.88 -0.76
C SER A 48 18.96 -13.33 -0.16
N ASP A 49 19.47 -12.66 0.89
CA ASP A 49 20.67 -13.12 1.59
C ASP A 49 20.27 -14.00 2.77
N THR A 50 21.02 -15.10 2.98
CA THR A 50 20.80 -16.20 3.95
C THR A 50 20.58 -15.81 5.42
N GLY A 51 20.62 -14.53 5.77
CA GLY A 51 20.36 -14.00 7.12
C GLY A 51 18.95 -13.42 7.32
N LYS A 52 17.96 -13.67 6.45
CA LYS A 52 16.70 -12.88 6.44
C LYS A 52 15.39 -13.65 6.62
N LEU A 53 15.43 -15.00 6.61
CA LEU A 53 14.35 -15.80 7.19
C LEU A 53 14.14 -15.44 8.67
N SER A 54 15.20 -15.00 9.37
CA SER A 54 15.12 -14.50 10.73
C SER A 54 14.23 -13.27 10.85
N VAL A 55 14.25 -12.34 9.89
CA VAL A 55 13.46 -11.11 9.96
C VAL A 55 11.96 -11.41 9.91
N ILE A 56 11.53 -12.32 9.03
CA ILE A 56 10.11 -12.71 8.96
C ILE A 56 9.69 -13.41 10.25
N ALA A 57 10.55 -14.28 10.80
CA ALA A 57 10.31 -14.94 12.07
C ALA A 57 10.21 -13.94 13.23
N GLU A 58 11.14 -12.99 13.34
CA GLU A 58 11.15 -11.93 14.36
C GLU A 58 9.91 -11.03 14.25
N LEU A 59 9.47 -10.70 13.04
CA LEU A 59 8.24 -9.92 12.84
C LEU A 59 7.00 -10.70 13.32
N LYS A 60 6.93 -12.00 13.03
CA LYS A 60 5.86 -12.86 13.56
C LYS A 60 5.91 -12.96 15.09
N GLU A 61 7.10 -13.14 15.66
CA GLU A 61 7.31 -13.18 17.11
C GLU A 61 6.90 -11.85 17.78
N ALA A 62 7.12 -10.72 17.12
CA ALA A 62 6.62 -9.40 17.55
C ALA A 62 5.09 -9.23 17.38
N GLY A 63 4.41 -10.25 16.83
CA GLY A 63 2.96 -10.30 16.64
C GLY A 63 2.47 -9.65 15.34
N ALA A 64 3.33 -9.52 14.32
CA ALA A 64 2.87 -9.08 13.00
C ALA A 64 1.88 -10.08 12.40
N SER A 65 0.77 -9.57 11.88
CA SER A 65 -0.25 -10.34 11.17
C SER A 65 -0.23 -10.08 9.66
N TRP A 66 0.43 -8.99 9.26
CA TRP A 66 0.58 -8.54 7.88
C TRP A 66 2.03 -8.12 7.59
N ILE A 67 2.48 -8.40 6.38
CA ILE A 67 3.76 -7.93 5.85
C ILE A 67 3.58 -7.40 4.42
N GLN A 68 4.27 -6.32 4.09
CA GLN A 68 4.31 -5.75 2.75
C GLN A 68 5.70 -5.86 2.15
N PHE A 69 5.71 -6.26 0.88
CA PHE A 69 6.86 -6.21 -0.01
C PHE A 69 6.64 -5.15 -1.08
N ASP A 70 7.52 -4.16 -1.11
CA ASP A 70 7.54 -3.15 -2.16
C ASP A 70 8.26 -3.69 -3.39
N GLU A 71 7.52 -3.87 -4.48
CA GLU A 71 8.00 -4.44 -5.74
C GLU A 71 7.74 -3.51 -6.94
N PRO A 72 8.16 -2.23 -6.88
CA PRO A 72 7.90 -1.28 -7.97
C PRO A 72 8.62 -1.64 -9.28
N THR A 73 9.55 -2.59 -9.29
CA THR A 73 10.19 -3.07 -10.52
C THR A 73 9.25 -3.91 -11.39
N LEU A 74 8.16 -4.44 -10.83
CA LEU A 74 7.16 -5.22 -11.57
C LEU A 74 6.36 -4.39 -12.58
N VAL A 75 6.41 -3.06 -12.50
CA VAL A 75 5.76 -2.16 -13.46
C VAL A 75 6.63 -1.86 -14.69
N LEU A 76 7.86 -2.39 -14.72
CA LEU A 76 8.79 -2.23 -15.83
C LEU A 76 8.58 -3.32 -16.89
N ASP A 77 9.11 -3.08 -18.10
CA ASP A 77 9.24 -4.11 -19.13
C ASP A 77 10.33 -5.12 -18.71
N LEU A 78 9.89 -6.22 -18.09
CA LEU A 78 10.76 -7.29 -17.60
C LEU A 78 10.78 -8.48 -18.57
N ASP A 79 11.97 -9.03 -18.78
CA ASP A 79 12.16 -10.27 -19.52
C ASP A 79 11.64 -11.48 -18.71
N SER A 80 11.33 -12.58 -19.40
CA SER A 80 10.75 -13.78 -18.77
C SER A 80 11.59 -14.32 -17.60
N TYR A 81 12.92 -14.34 -17.73
CA TYR A 81 13.81 -14.82 -16.66
C TYR A 81 13.77 -13.92 -15.41
N GLN A 82 13.50 -12.62 -15.58
CA GLN A 82 13.37 -11.68 -14.45
C GLN A 82 12.05 -11.91 -13.73
N LEU A 83 10.97 -12.15 -14.47
CA LEU A 83 9.67 -12.48 -13.89
C LEU A 83 9.70 -13.85 -13.18
N GLU A 84 10.37 -14.84 -13.76
CA GLU A 84 10.60 -16.15 -13.13
C GLU A 84 11.37 -16.05 -11.80
N ALA A 85 12.27 -15.06 -11.68
CA ALA A 85 13.00 -14.84 -10.44
C ALA A 85 12.08 -14.45 -9.27
N PHE A 86 11.02 -13.67 -9.52
CA PHE A 86 10.00 -13.37 -8.50
C PHE A 86 9.27 -14.64 -8.06
N THR A 87 8.81 -15.45 -9.03
CA THR A 87 8.14 -16.72 -8.72
C THR A 87 9.01 -17.59 -7.83
N LYS A 88 10.28 -17.74 -8.19
CA LYS A 88 11.24 -18.54 -7.42
C LYS A 88 11.42 -17.99 -6.01
N ALA A 89 11.66 -16.69 -5.88
CA ALA A 89 11.89 -16.07 -4.58
C ALA A 89 10.68 -16.19 -3.64
N TYR A 90 9.47 -15.90 -4.12
CA TYR A 90 8.26 -16.01 -3.30
C TYR A 90 7.87 -17.46 -2.98
N THR A 91 8.26 -18.42 -3.83
CA THR A 91 8.14 -19.86 -3.53
C THR A 91 9.10 -20.26 -2.40
N GLU A 92 10.35 -19.79 -2.44
CA GLU A 92 11.32 -20.05 -1.38
C GLU A 92 10.88 -19.45 -0.03
N LEU A 93 10.18 -18.31 -0.06
CA LEU A 93 9.66 -17.64 1.13
C LEU A 93 8.33 -18.21 1.65
N GLU A 94 7.63 -19.05 0.89
CA GLU A 94 6.26 -19.49 1.22
C GLU A 94 6.14 -20.09 2.63
N SER A 95 7.08 -20.97 3.00
CA SER A 95 7.11 -21.58 4.34
C SER A 95 7.25 -20.54 5.46
N SER A 96 8.08 -19.52 5.22
CA SER A 96 8.32 -18.44 6.17
C SER A 96 7.20 -17.42 6.20
N LEU A 97 6.41 -17.30 5.13
CA LEU A 97 5.25 -16.41 5.06
C LEU A 97 3.98 -17.05 5.63
N SER A 98 3.96 -18.37 5.82
CA SER A 98 2.80 -19.10 6.38
C SER A 98 2.28 -18.49 7.69
N GLY A 99 0.99 -18.16 7.75
CA GLY A 99 0.37 -17.51 8.91
C GLY A 99 0.45 -15.98 8.92
N LEU A 100 1.09 -15.36 7.92
CA LEU A 100 0.98 -13.92 7.66
C LEU A 100 0.07 -13.66 6.46
N ASN A 101 -0.60 -12.51 6.47
CA ASN A 101 -1.12 -11.93 5.25
C ASN A 101 0.00 -11.16 4.55
N VAL A 102 0.20 -11.44 3.26
CA VAL A 102 1.29 -10.84 2.49
C VAL A 102 0.74 -9.91 1.42
N LEU A 103 1.17 -8.65 1.44
CA LEU A 103 0.87 -7.66 0.41
C LEU A 103 2.10 -7.46 -0.50
N ILE A 104 1.89 -7.56 -1.81
CA ILE A 104 2.83 -7.02 -2.80
C ILE A 104 2.31 -5.66 -3.25
N GLU A 105 3.10 -4.61 -3.03
CA GLU A 105 2.78 -3.25 -3.52
C GLU A 105 3.55 -2.93 -4.80
N THR A 106 2.84 -2.37 -5.78
CA THR A 106 3.40 -1.91 -7.06
C THR A 106 2.92 -0.51 -7.34
N TYR A 107 3.82 0.35 -7.83
CA TYR A 107 3.51 1.76 -8.00
C TYR A 107 4.35 2.44 -9.08
N PHE A 108 3.95 3.66 -9.44
CA PHE A 108 4.52 4.57 -10.45
C PHE A 108 4.09 4.36 -11.90
N ALA A 109 3.61 3.18 -12.27
CA ALA A 109 3.07 2.89 -13.61
C ALA A 109 2.08 1.72 -13.55
N ASP A 110 1.49 1.38 -14.70
CA ASP A 110 0.66 0.20 -14.86
C ASP A 110 1.48 -1.09 -14.78
N ILE A 111 0.87 -2.15 -14.25
CA ILE A 111 1.50 -3.47 -14.27
C ILE A 111 1.29 -4.15 -15.62
N PRO A 112 2.36 -4.62 -16.29
CA PRO A 112 2.23 -5.42 -17.52
C PRO A 112 1.42 -6.70 -17.28
N ALA A 113 0.65 -7.12 -18.29
CA ALA A 113 -0.26 -8.26 -18.16
C ALA A 113 0.43 -9.58 -17.74
N GLU A 114 1.64 -9.86 -18.24
CA GLU A 114 2.37 -11.07 -17.85
C GLU A 114 2.89 -10.98 -16.41
N ALA A 115 3.37 -9.80 -15.98
CA ALA A 115 3.76 -9.57 -14.60
C ALA A 115 2.57 -9.74 -13.64
N TYR A 116 1.42 -9.16 -13.98
CA TYR A 116 0.17 -9.33 -13.23
C TYR A 116 -0.19 -10.81 -13.08
N LYS A 117 -0.21 -11.57 -14.18
CA LYS A 117 -0.56 -12.99 -14.19
C LYS A 117 0.39 -13.81 -13.30
N ILE A 118 1.68 -13.50 -13.31
CA ILE A 118 2.68 -14.22 -12.51
C ILE A 118 2.48 -13.94 -11.02
N ILE A 119 2.39 -12.68 -10.60
CA ILE A 119 2.27 -12.37 -9.17
C ILE A 119 0.93 -12.82 -8.59
N THR A 120 -0.14 -12.73 -9.37
CA THR A 120 -1.49 -13.13 -8.94
C THR A 120 -1.66 -14.65 -8.83
N ALA A 121 -0.76 -15.42 -9.44
CA ALA A 121 -0.72 -16.87 -9.32
C ALA A 121 0.02 -17.36 -8.06
N LEU A 122 0.71 -16.48 -7.32
CA LEU A 122 1.48 -16.86 -6.12
C LEU A 122 0.55 -17.18 -4.95
N SER A 123 0.62 -18.42 -4.45
CA SER A 123 -0.22 -18.93 -3.35
C SER A 123 0.00 -18.18 -2.04
N SER A 124 1.26 -17.88 -1.73
CA SER A 124 1.71 -17.22 -0.50
C SER A 124 1.28 -15.76 -0.36
N ILE A 125 0.82 -15.14 -1.45
CA ILE A 125 0.47 -13.72 -1.48
C ILE A 125 -1.01 -13.54 -1.17
N SER A 126 -1.35 -12.74 -0.17
CA SER A 126 -2.73 -12.53 0.27
C SER A 126 -3.38 -11.30 -0.36
N ALA A 127 -2.56 -10.33 -0.79
CA ALA A 127 -3.02 -9.04 -1.27
C ALA A 127 -2.11 -8.44 -2.35
N PHE A 128 -2.70 -7.62 -3.22
CA PHE A 128 -2.00 -6.91 -4.28
C PHE A 128 -2.36 -5.42 -4.26
N GLY A 129 -1.35 -4.57 -4.23
CA GLY A 129 -1.47 -3.13 -4.31
C GLY A 129 -1.06 -2.60 -5.67
N PHE A 130 -1.92 -1.75 -6.23
CA PHE A 130 -1.73 -1.18 -7.56
C PHE A 130 -1.92 0.33 -7.52
N ASP A 131 -1.03 1.04 -8.21
CA ASP A 131 -1.19 2.45 -8.53
C ASP A 131 -2.29 2.63 -9.59
N LEU A 132 -3.42 3.18 -9.17
CA LEU A 132 -4.58 3.46 -10.02
C LEU A 132 -4.69 4.95 -10.37
N VAL A 133 -3.63 5.73 -10.14
CA VAL A 133 -3.53 7.13 -10.56
C VAL A 133 -2.65 7.25 -11.80
N ARG A 134 -1.43 6.70 -11.76
CA ARG A 134 -0.51 6.63 -12.90
C ARG A 134 -0.69 5.35 -13.69
N GLY A 135 -1.03 4.25 -13.04
CA GLY A 135 -1.18 2.93 -13.64
C GLY A 135 -2.62 2.55 -13.97
N THR A 136 -3.45 3.49 -14.45
CA THR A 136 -4.88 3.27 -14.67
C THR A 136 -5.20 2.10 -15.62
N LYS A 137 -4.29 1.75 -16.54
CA LYS A 137 -4.43 0.57 -17.42
C LYS A 137 -4.46 -0.76 -16.67
N THR A 138 -3.96 -0.80 -15.43
CA THR A 138 -4.08 -1.97 -14.54
C THR A 138 -5.55 -2.34 -14.30
N LEU A 139 -6.48 -1.37 -14.35
CA LEU A 139 -7.92 -1.64 -14.26
C LEU A 139 -8.41 -2.57 -15.38
N ASP A 140 -7.87 -2.42 -16.60
CA ASP A 140 -8.24 -3.25 -17.74
C ASP A 140 -7.71 -4.68 -17.56
N VAL A 141 -6.51 -4.81 -17.00
CA VAL A 141 -5.91 -6.12 -16.66
C VAL A 141 -6.74 -6.82 -15.58
N ILE A 142 -7.13 -6.13 -14.51
CA ILE A 142 -7.99 -6.69 -13.44
C ILE A 142 -9.33 -7.16 -13.99
N LYS A 143 -9.96 -6.38 -14.87
CA LYS A 143 -11.26 -6.71 -15.47
C LYS A 143 -11.18 -7.88 -16.45
N SER A 144 -10.09 -7.99 -17.21
CA SER A 144 -9.96 -8.99 -18.28
C SER A 144 -9.40 -10.33 -17.81
N ALA A 145 -8.42 -10.32 -16.90
CA ALA A 145 -7.73 -11.53 -16.45
C ALA A 145 -8.40 -12.22 -15.24
N SER A 146 -9.49 -11.64 -14.72
CA SER A 146 -10.10 -11.96 -13.42
C SER A 146 -9.15 -11.73 -12.23
N PHE A 147 -9.70 -11.25 -11.11
CA PHE A 147 -8.94 -11.09 -9.88
C PHE A 147 -8.96 -12.39 -9.06
N PRO A 148 -7.84 -12.81 -8.43
CA PRO A 148 -7.82 -14.05 -7.66
C PRO A 148 -8.83 -14.06 -6.51
N ALA A 149 -9.66 -15.10 -6.45
CA ALA A 149 -10.68 -15.23 -5.44
C ALA A 149 -10.09 -15.24 -4.01
N GLY A 150 -10.70 -14.48 -3.11
CA GLY A 150 -10.33 -14.44 -1.70
C GLY A 150 -9.08 -13.61 -1.37
N LYS A 151 -8.37 -13.08 -2.37
CA LYS A 151 -7.24 -12.16 -2.19
C LYS A 151 -7.74 -10.72 -2.02
N TYR A 152 -6.95 -9.87 -1.37
CA TYR A 152 -7.27 -8.46 -1.19
C TYR A 152 -6.70 -7.61 -2.32
N LEU A 153 -7.45 -6.58 -2.72
CA LEU A 153 -7.02 -5.54 -3.66
C LEU A 153 -6.83 -4.22 -2.91
N PHE A 154 -5.59 -3.74 -2.85
CA PHE A 154 -5.25 -2.42 -2.34
C PHE A 154 -5.30 -1.43 -3.51
N ALA A 155 -6.37 -0.66 -3.60
CA ALA A 155 -6.66 0.26 -4.70
C ALA A 155 -6.01 1.62 -4.44
N GLY A 156 -4.87 1.88 -5.05
CA GLY A 156 -4.10 3.12 -4.92
C GLY A 156 -4.73 4.28 -5.70
N VAL A 157 -5.86 4.81 -5.22
CA VAL A 157 -6.64 5.88 -5.89
C VAL A 157 -6.31 7.29 -5.39
N VAL A 158 -5.63 7.42 -4.24
CA VAL A 158 -5.20 8.72 -3.69
C VAL A 158 -3.76 9.02 -4.11
N ASP A 159 -3.53 10.08 -4.90
CA ASP A 159 -2.20 10.37 -5.48
C ASP A 159 -1.16 10.74 -4.41
N GLY A 160 -0.16 9.89 -4.20
CA GLY A 160 0.94 10.13 -3.29
C GLY A 160 2.10 10.98 -3.83
N ARG A 161 2.09 11.36 -5.12
CA ARG A 161 3.21 12.09 -5.79
C ARG A 161 2.91 13.55 -6.09
N ASN A 162 1.72 14.03 -5.77
CA ASN A 162 1.32 15.39 -6.07
C ASN A 162 0.68 16.08 -4.86
N ILE A 163 0.47 17.38 -5.00
CA ILE A 163 -0.07 18.26 -3.96
C ILE A 163 -1.56 18.53 -4.10
N TRP A 164 -2.19 18.04 -5.17
CA TRP A 164 -3.62 18.28 -5.41
C TRP A 164 -4.50 17.41 -4.51
N ALA A 165 -5.63 17.99 -4.14
CA ALA A 165 -6.71 17.29 -3.47
C ALA A 165 -7.33 16.25 -4.42
N ASN A 166 -7.68 15.09 -3.89
CA ASN A 166 -8.25 13.99 -4.64
C ASN A 166 -9.67 14.32 -5.11
N ASP A 167 -10.02 13.90 -6.33
CA ASP A 167 -11.40 13.82 -6.79
C ASP A 167 -12.07 12.61 -6.15
N LEU A 168 -12.71 12.85 -5.00
CA LEU A 168 -13.33 11.81 -4.19
C LEU A 168 -14.50 11.13 -4.92
N ALA A 169 -15.21 11.84 -5.79
CA ALA A 169 -16.35 11.29 -6.53
C ALA A 169 -15.87 10.30 -7.61
N ALA A 170 -14.86 10.70 -8.39
CA ALA A 170 -14.26 9.81 -9.39
C ALA A 170 -13.57 8.60 -8.75
N SER A 171 -12.89 8.80 -7.63
CA SER A 171 -12.24 7.72 -6.87
C SER A 171 -13.27 6.75 -6.31
N LEU A 172 -14.38 7.24 -5.74
CA LEU A 172 -15.46 6.40 -5.24
C LEU A 172 -16.09 5.57 -6.37
N GLY A 173 -16.35 6.16 -7.54
CA GLY A 173 -16.89 5.41 -8.68
C GLY A 173 -15.94 4.30 -9.16
N THR A 174 -14.63 4.54 -9.13
CA THR A 174 -13.62 3.51 -9.44
C THR A 174 -13.63 2.39 -8.41
N LEU A 175 -13.70 2.74 -7.13
CA LEU A 175 -13.74 1.78 -6.03
C LEU A 175 -15.02 0.94 -6.04
N GLU A 176 -16.19 1.55 -6.23
CA GLU A 176 -17.47 0.84 -6.37
C GLU A 176 -17.43 -0.16 -7.54
N ALA A 177 -16.80 0.21 -8.67
CA ALA A 177 -16.62 -0.71 -9.79
C ALA A 177 -15.68 -1.88 -9.43
N LEU A 178 -14.58 -1.64 -8.73
CA LEU A 178 -13.67 -2.68 -8.27
C LEU A 178 -14.30 -3.60 -7.23
N GLU A 179 -15.16 -3.07 -6.36
CA GLU A 179 -15.90 -3.84 -5.35
C GLU A 179 -16.74 -4.94 -6.00
N THR A 180 -17.34 -4.67 -7.16
CA THR A 180 -18.10 -5.69 -7.91
C THR A 180 -17.26 -6.86 -8.41
N ILE A 181 -15.93 -6.66 -8.54
CA ILE A 181 -14.99 -7.67 -9.03
C ILE A 181 -14.42 -8.49 -7.86
N VAL A 182 -13.95 -7.81 -6.81
CA VAL A 182 -13.19 -8.47 -5.72
C VAL A 182 -14.05 -8.81 -4.51
N GLY A 183 -15.20 -8.16 -4.36
CA GLY A 183 -16.09 -8.27 -3.20
C GLY A 183 -15.81 -7.23 -2.11
N LYS A 184 -16.87 -6.93 -1.34
CA LYS A 184 -16.89 -5.86 -0.33
C LYS A 184 -15.78 -5.96 0.72
N ASP A 185 -15.50 -7.17 1.20
CA ASP A 185 -14.53 -7.39 2.28
C ASP A 185 -13.09 -7.59 1.78
N LYS A 186 -12.86 -7.43 0.47
CA LYS A 186 -11.57 -7.65 -0.18
C LYS A 186 -11.01 -6.41 -0.88
N LEU A 187 -11.78 -5.33 -0.94
CA LEU A 187 -11.29 -4.05 -1.44
C LEU A 187 -10.77 -3.18 -0.29
N VAL A 188 -9.54 -2.69 -0.42
CA VAL A 188 -8.90 -1.78 0.54
C VAL A 188 -8.54 -0.49 -0.19
N VAL A 189 -8.98 0.66 0.33
CA VAL A 189 -8.58 1.97 -0.22
C VAL A 189 -7.13 2.25 0.17
N SER A 190 -6.30 2.62 -0.79
CA SER A 190 -4.89 2.94 -0.57
C SER A 190 -4.46 4.21 -1.31
N THR A 191 -3.24 4.64 -1.06
CA THR A 191 -2.54 5.67 -1.84
C THR A 191 -1.86 5.05 -3.06
N SER A 192 -1.71 5.80 -4.14
CA SER A 192 -1.07 5.34 -5.39
C SER A 192 0.39 4.92 -5.20
N CYS A 193 1.08 5.50 -4.22
CA CYS A 193 2.44 5.18 -3.84
C CYS A 193 2.74 5.79 -2.46
N SER A 194 3.98 5.65 -1.98
CA SER A 194 4.42 6.28 -0.74
C SER A 194 4.17 7.80 -0.71
N LEU A 195 3.54 8.29 0.37
CA LEU A 195 3.37 9.72 0.65
C LEU A 195 4.69 10.46 0.94
N MET A 196 5.83 9.77 0.94
CA MET A 196 7.16 10.40 0.99
C MET A 196 7.40 11.35 -0.19
N HIS A 197 6.68 11.16 -1.29
CA HIS A 197 6.80 11.96 -2.50
C HIS A 197 5.93 13.21 -2.53
N THR A 198 5.21 13.53 -1.45
CA THR A 198 4.44 14.77 -1.31
C THR A 198 4.83 15.54 -0.03
N ALA A 199 4.39 16.79 0.07
CA ALA A 199 4.63 17.60 1.25
C ALA A 199 3.91 17.03 2.48
N VAL A 200 4.34 17.39 3.70
CA VAL A 200 3.92 16.70 4.92
C VAL A 200 2.50 17.09 5.36
N ASP A 201 2.25 18.39 5.54
CA ASP A 201 0.98 18.86 6.08
C ASP A 201 0.67 20.27 5.60
N LEU A 202 -0.51 20.44 4.99
CA LEU A 202 -1.00 21.69 4.42
C LEU A 202 -1.32 22.74 5.48
N VAL A 203 -1.60 22.34 6.74
CA VAL A 203 -1.91 23.27 7.84
C VAL A 203 -0.77 24.28 8.07
N ASN A 204 0.46 23.93 7.70
CA ASN A 204 1.62 24.79 7.85
C ASN A 204 1.73 25.89 6.77
N GLU A 205 0.94 25.81 5.70
CA GLU A 205 0.93 26.83 4.65
C GLU A 205 0.12 28.04 5.13
N THR A 206 0.77 29.03 5.75
CA THR A 206 0.06 30.20 6.31
C THR A 206 -0.15 31.34 5.31
N LYS A 207 0.51 31.29 4.15
CA LYS A 207 0.51 32.38 3.16
C LYS A 207 -0.43 32.16 1.98
N LEU A 208 -0.80 30.92 1.70
CA LEU A 208 -1.77 30.61 0.65
C LEU A 208 -3.16 31.04 1.10
N ASP A 209 -3.93 31.63 0.19
CA ASP A 209 -5.32 31.96 0.40
C ASP A 209 -6.18 30.69 0.55
N SER A 210 -7.40 30.85 1.05
CA SER A 210 -8.30 29.73 1.33
C SER A 210 -8.76 28.99 0.07
N GLU A 211 -8.92 29.71 -1.05
CA GLU A 211 -9.36 29.12 -2.31
C GLU A 211 -8.27 28.22 -2.89
N LEU A 212 -7.01 28.67 -2.93
CA LEU A 212 -5.92 27.83 -3.39
C LEU A 212 -5.69 26.63 -2.45
N LYS A 213 -5.83 26.82 -1.14
CA LYS A 213 -5.71 25.71 -0.17
C LYS A 213 -6.77 24.63 -0.36
N SER A 214 -7.99 24.99 -0.77
CA SER A 214 -9.05 23.99 -0.97
C SER A 214 -8.74 23.01 -2.10
N TRP A 215 -7.90 23.41 -3.06
CA TRP A 215 -7.45 22.57 -4.17
C TRP A 215 -6.28 21.66 -3.80
N LEU A 216 -5.68 21.84 -2.62
CA LEU A 216 -4.48 21.14 -2.19
C LEU A 216 -4.77 20.06 -1.14
N ALA A 217 -3.97 19.00 -1.16
CA ALA A 217 -3.89 18.00 -0.11
C ALA A 217 -2.45 17.49 -0.01
N PHE A 218 -1.85 17.60 1.18
CA PHE A 218 -0.52 17.04 1.48
C PHE A 218 -0.68 15.69 2.18
N ALA A 219 0.40 15.07 2.64
CA ALA A 219 0.37 13.71 3.19
C ALA A 219 -0.66 13.54 4.33
N ALA A 220 -0.76 14.50 5.26
CA ALA A 220 -1.75 14.47 6.32
C ALA A 220 -3.20 14.46 5.78
N GLN A 221 -3.50 15.33 4.81
CA GLN A 221 -4.83 15.41 4.19
C GLN A 221 -5.13 14.17 3.35
N LYS A 222 -4.15 13.58 2.67
CA LYS A 222 -4.30 12.35 1.88
C LYS A 222 -4.67 11.14 2.72
N VAL A 223 -4.17 11.05 3.96
CA VAL A 223 -4.62 10.01 4.91
C VAL A 223 -6.11 10.19 5.26
N VAL A 224 -6.57 11.43 5.40
CA VAL A 224 -7.99 11.72 5.63
C VAL A 224 -8.83 11.34 4.39
N GLU A 225 -8.34 11.62 3.17
CA GLU A 225 -9.00 11.23 1.92
C GLU A 225 -9.19 9.71 1.81
N VAL A 226 -8.15 8.92 2.11
CA VAL A 226 -8.22 7.45 2.12
C VAL A 226 -9.32 6.97 3.09
N ASN A 227 -9.33 7.50 4.32
CA ASN A 227 -10.32 7.12 5.33
C ASN A 227 -11.75 7.51 4.92
N ALA A 228 -11.92 8.67 4.30
CA ALA A 228 -13.22 9.14 3.83
C ALA A 228 -13.79 8.23 2.72
N LEU A 229 -12.95 7.86 1.76
CA LEU A 229 -13.32 6.92 0.70
C LEU A 229 -13.67 5.54 1.28
N ALA A 230 -12.86 5.04 2.23
CA ALA A 230 -13.13 3.77 2.89
C ALA A 230 -14.46 3.78 3.65
N LYS A 231 -14.77 4.86 4.38
CA LYS A 231 -16.06 5.02 5.07
C LYS A 231 -17.24 5.13 4.10
N ALA A 232 -17.08 5.84 2.98
CA ALA A 232 -18.11 5.88 1.96
C ALA A 232 -18.42 4.50 1.35
N LEU A 233 -17.40 3.68 1.08
CA LEU A 233 -17.59 2.29 0.66
C LEU A 233 -18.29 1.45 1.73
N ALA A 234 -17.99 1.68 3.00
CA ALA A 234 -18.68 1.04 4.11
C ALA A 234 -20.15 1.49 4.28
N GLY A 235 -20.63 2.47 3.49
CA GLY A 235 -22.00 3.01 3.55
C GLY A 235 -22.16 4.22 4.46
N GLN A 236 -21.07 4.74 5.03
CA GLN A 236 -21.05 5.94 5.89
C GLN A 236 -20.75 7.19 5.03
N LYS A 237 -21.68 7.53 4.13
CA LYS A 237 -21.47 8.54 3.08
C LYS A 237 -21.41 10.00 3.57
N ASP A 238 -21.79 10.26 4.83
CA ASP A 238 -21.86 11.62 5.39
C ASP A 238 -20.50 12.32 5.44
N GLU A 239 -19.39 11.59 5.58
CA GLU A 239 -18.05 12.17 5.63
C GLU A 239 -17.50 12.62 4.26
N VAL A 240 -17.86 11.95 3.16
CA VAL A 240 -17.43 12.38 1.81
C VAL A 240 -18.13 13.67 1.42
N HIS A 241 -19.41 13.82 1.77
CA HIS A 241 -20.09 15.11 1.66
C HIS A 241 -19.46 16.16 2.57
N THR A 242 -19.13 15.81 3.82
CA THR A 242 -18.50 16.74 4.76
C THR A 242 -17.13 17.21 4.27
N LEU A 243 -16.28 16.35 3.71
CA LEU A 243 -14.99 16.76 3.14
C LEU A 243 -15.12 17.55 1.83
N ASN A 244 -16.14 17.27 1.02
CA ASN A 244 -16.45 18.10 -0.15
C ASN A 244 -17.02 19.47 0.25
N ILE A 245 -17.57 19.62 1.47
CA ILE A 245 -18.12 20.88 2.00
C ILE A 245 -17.06 21.66 2.80
N ILE A 246 -16.08 20.98 3.41
CA ILE A 246 -15.01 21.60 4.23
C ILE A 246 -13.83 22.12 3.38
N ARG A 247 -13.71 21.68 2.12
CA ARG A 247 -12.74 22.23 1.17
C ARG A 247 -13.18 23.59 0.65
#